data_AF-A0A9P0KX83-F1
#
_entry.id   AF-A0A9P0KX83-F1
#
_cell.length_a   1.000
_cell.length_b   1.000
_cell.length_c   1.000
_cell.angle_alpha   90.00
_cell.angle_beta   90.00
_cell.angle_gamma   90.00
#
_symmetry.space_group_name_H-M   'P 1'
#
loop_
_entity.id
_entity.type
_entity.pdbx_description
1 polymer ?
#
loop_
_entity_poly.entity_id
_entity_poly.type
_entity_poly.pdbx_seq_one_letter_code
_entity_poly.pdbx_strand_id
1 'polypeptide(L)'
;MLVARCAVLLVLWALAGTGSAQILRNPRFRRFPMKAALGLKERLKQRFEKYRERNTQQICYETVGCFNLPHKNSPLQKVPEDPRVVETKFYLFTRNIDFHKPEVLYYDDNGTSLQESSFNFSNPLKVVVHGYTSRWNEKGSIIIANSYLKLYDCNVILMDWHRGARGPQYAVAAANTELVGRQLGILLNKMVEKGLDVRKIHLIGFSLGAHVAGTASESLKNRGLLLGRITGLDPASPLFRGNYLREQYKKLDRSDAKFVDVIHTDGSPSVTDGFGLWDPIGHVDFYPNGGQEQPGCHDVRDSIIVTQFERGLSREIVCSHIRAFLLFKESLVNMVAKQKENKTACDFTAYNCPGGIESFENGHCFPQLERNESSSLDPSYRFDIGRFGEDVKGEGVMYFSTKDSSQFCGTQLQASVQLSPKTGPVNGVLQLQLFYSNHSVIFQIQCKFLDISNSFTHLNGLATAEYNSMDKHVETIQARLNYLDFTNIEMPSNHSISLYTSVLFIDKVVVRDMYGNSWQYCEKGTVLEDKTGQRYGLLNITLKKASC
;
A
#
# COMPACT_ATOMS: atom_id res chain seq x y z
N MET A 1 -16.63 -18.46 30.26
CA MET A 1 -17.91 -17.70 30.18
C MET A 1 -17.75 -16.19 29.93
N LEU A 2 -16.68 -15.51 30.39
CA LEU A 2 -16.45 -14.08 30.07
C LEU A 2 -16.00 -13.82 28.62
N VAL A 3 -15.26 -14.75 28.02
CA VAL A 3 -14.73 -14.66 26.65
C VAL A 3 -15.85 -14.64 25.59
N ALA A 4 -16.93 -15.40 25.82
CA ALA A 4 -18.08 -15.46 24.93
C ALA A 4 -18.91 -14.16 24.92
N ARG A 5 -18.88 -13.36 26.01
CA ARG A 5 -19.62 -12.09 26.09
C ARG A 5 -18.87 -10.91 25.44
N CYS A 6 -17.54 -10.94 25.44
CA CYS A 6 -16.73 -9.93 24.73
C CYS A 6 -16.74 -10.13 23.21
N ALA A 7 -16.80 -11.39 22.73
CA ALA A 7 -16.88 -11.70 21.31
C ALA A 7 -18.19 -11.18 20.67
N VAL A 8 -19.32 -11.30 21.38
CA VAL A 8 -20.63 -10.81 20.89
C VAL A 8 -20.67 -9.28 20.78
N LEU A 9 -19.99 -8.57 21.68
CA LEU A 9 -19.90 -7.10 21.63
C LEU A 9 -19.01 -6.60 20.48
N LEU A 10 -17.94 -7.31 20.13
CA LEU A 10 -17.09 -7.01 18.98
C LEU A 10 -17.81 -7.27 17.65
N VAL A 11 -18.57 -8.36 17.56
CA VAL A 11 -19.37 -8.70 16.37
C VAL A 11 -20.48 -7.67 16.13
N LEU A 12 -21.17 -7.22 17.18
CA LEU A 12 -22.19 -6.16 17.07
C LEU A 12 -21.59 -4.78 16.73
N TRP A 13 -20.32 -4.54 17.07
CA TRP A 13 -19.62 -3.27 16.78
C TRP A 13 -19.07 -3.24 15.34
N ALA A 14 -18.58 -4.37 14.83
CA ALA A 14 -18.17 -4.52 13.43
C ALA A 14 -19.36 -4.34 12.47
N LEU A 15 -20.55 -4.83 12.85
CA LEU A 15 -21.78 -4.69 12.05
C LEU A 15 -22.38 -3.28 12.05
N ALA A 16 -22.01 -2.42 13.00
CA ALA A 16 -22.49 -1.04 13.07
C ALA A 16 -21.60 -0.03 12.30
N GLY A 17 -20.40 -0.46 11.86
CA GLY A 17 -19.43 0.36 11.14
C GLY A 17 -19.52 0.24 9.61
N THR A 18 -20.18 -0.78 9.08
CA THR A 18 -20.40 -0.93 7.64
C THR A 18 -21.73 -0.30 7.26
N GLY A 19 -21.68 0.75 6.44
CA GLY A 19 -22.85 1.42 5.87
C GLY A 19 -23.60 0.59 4.83
N SER A 20 -23.75 -0.72 5.04
CA SER A 20 -24.48 -1.60 4.13
C SER A 20 -25.94 -1.67 4.57
N ALA A 21 -26.80 -0.92 3.88
CA ALA A 21 -28.23 -0.80 4.13
C ALA A 21 -29.06 -2.10 3.95
N GLN A 22 -28.42 -3.27 3.80
CA GLN A 22 -29.11 -4.54 3.54
C GLN A 22 -29.46 -5.38 4.77
N ILE A 23 -28.99 -5.03 5.98
CA ILE A 23 -29.32 -5.79 7.22
C ILE A 23 -30.65 -5.36 7.86
N LEU A 24 -31.31 -4.30 7.35
CA LEU A 24 -32.53 -3.73 7.93
C LEU A 24 -33.86 -4.33 7.42
N ARG A 25 -33.87 -5.55 6.85
CA ARG A 25 -35.11 -6.23 6.42
C ARG A 25 -35.68 -7.25 7.41
N ASN A 26 -35.10 -7.39 8.60
CA ASN A 26 -35.66 -8.23 9.65
C ASN A 26 -36.61 -7.41 10.55
N PRO A 27 -37.92 -7.72 10.62
CA PRO A 27 -38.90 -6.88 11.33
C PRO A 27 -38.67 -6.75 12.85
N ARG A 28 -37.72 -7.51 13.42
CA ARG A 28 -37.32 -7.42 14.85
C ARG A 28 -36.34 -6.29 15.20
N PHE A 29 -35.73 -5.60 14.22
CA PHE A 29 -34.76 -4.52 14.49
C PHE A 29 -35.28 -3.10 14.22
N ARG A 30 -36.59 -2.94 13.96
CA ARG A 30 -37.22 -1.61 13.95
C ARG A 30 -37.36 -1.09 15.39
N ARG A 31 -36.35 -0.34 15.84
CA ARG A 31 -36.33 0.67 16.93
C ARG A 31 -35.08 0.52 17.81
N PHE A 32 -33.91 0.79 17.25
CA PHE A 32 -32.85 1.41 18.05
C PHE A 32 -32.72 2.85 17.56
N PRO A 33 -33.18 3.86 18.32
CA PRO A 33 -33.09 5.24 17.89
C PRO A 33 -31.61 5.63 17.75
N MET A 34 -31.22 6.11 16.57
CA MET A 34 -29.83 6.41 16.18
C MET A 34 -29.12 7.34 17.19
N LYS A 35 -29.86 8.25 17.83
CA LYS A 35 -29.36 9.11 18.92
C LYS A 35 -28.92 8.32 20.16
N ALA A 36 -29.56 7.21 20.49
CA ALA A 36 -29.18 6.36 21.61
C ALA A 36 -27.91 5.53 21.29
N ALA A 37 -27.72 5.10 20.04
CA ALA A 37 -26.50 4.43 19.61
C ALA A 37 -25.29 5.38 19.59
N LEU A 38 -25.47 6.61 19.09
CA LEU A 38 -24.46 7.67 19.16
C LEU A 38 -24.16 8.07 20.62
N GLY A 39 -25.19 8.24 21.44
CA GLY A 39 -25.03 8.52 22.87
C GLY A 39 -24.35 7.40 23.66
N LEU A 40 -24.55 6.14 23.27
CA LEU A 40 -23.84 4.99 23.84
C LEU A 40 -22.38 4.97 23.39
N LYS A 41 -22.08 5.27 22.12
CA LYS A 41 -20.71 5.40 21.59
C LYS A 41 -19.94 6.49 22.34
N GLU A 42 -20.54 7.67 22.54
CA GLU A 42 -19.90 8.78 23.24
C GLU A 42 -19.69 8.47 24.73
N ARG A 43 -20.67 7.85 25.39
CA ARG A 43 -20.54 7.42 26.80
C ARG A 43 -19.50 6.32 26.97
N LEU A 44 -19.40 5.38 26.04
CA LEU A 44 -18.37 4.35 26.06
C LEU A 44 -16.99 4.97 25.84
N LYS A 45 -16.84 5.88 24.88
CA LYS A 45 -15.61 6.64 24.64
C LYS A 45 -15.17 7.42 25.89
N GLN A 46 -16.08 8.19 26.49
CA GLN A 46 -15.82 8.90 27.76
C GLN A 46 -15.48 7.94 28.91
N ARG A 47 -16.10 6.75 28.96
CA ARG A 47 -15.80 5.74 29.97
C ARG A 47 -14.44 5.09 29.73
N PHE A 48 -14.02 4.89 28.48
CA PHE A 48 -12.68 4.44 28.11
C PHE A 48 -11.63 5.50 28.43
N GLU A 49 -11.89 6.77 28.14
CA GLU A 49 -11.01 7.90 28.48
C GLU A 49 -10.86 8.05 30.00
N LYS A 50 -11.97 8.07 30.74
CA LYS A 50 -11.97 8.15 32.23
C LYS A 50 -11.38 6.90 32.90
N TYR A 51 -11.38 5.76 32.22
CA TYR A 51 -10.71 4.53 32.68
C TYR A 51 -9.20 4.58 32.44
N ARG A 52 -8.77 5.20 31.33
CA ARG A 52 -7.35 5.42 30.98
C ARG A 52 -6.66 6.34 32.00
N GLU A 53 -7.35 7.36 32.50
CA GLU A 53 -6.83 8.32 33.48
C GLU A 53 -6.62 7.74 34.90
N ARG A 54 -7.33 6.67 35.28
CA ARG A 54 -7.41 6.23 36.68
C ARG A 54 -6.34 5.24 37.16
N ASN A 55 -5.40 4.79 36.31
CA ASN A 55 -4.39 3.78 36.67
C ASN A 55 -3.08 3.87 35.84
N THR A 56 -2.52 5.06 35.63
CA THR A 56 -1.27 5.21 34.86
C THR A 56 -0.04 4.94 35.71
N GLN A 57 0.26 3.67 35.96
CA GLN A 57 1.65 3.29 36.26
C GLN A 57 2.50 3.60 35.02
N GLN A 58 3.77 3.98 35.21
CA GLN A 58 4.69 4.28 34.12
C GLN A 58 5.99 3.47 34.27
N ILE A 59 6.60 3.12 33.13
CA ILE A 59 7.98 2.63 33.08
C ILE A 59 8.85 3.70 32.43
N CYS A 60 9.99 4.01 33.01
CA CYS A 60 10.88 5.07 32.54
C CYS A 60 12.27 4.51 32.26
N TYR A 61 12.87 4.97 31.18
CA TYR A 61 14.28 4.73 30.86
C TYR A 61 14.99 6.08 30.78
N GLU A 62 16.24 6.11 31.24
CA GLU A 62 17.01 7.34 31.49
C GLU A 62 16.98 8.33 30.31
N THR A 63 17.31 7.87 29.10
CA THR A 63 17.44 8.75 27.92
C THR A 63 16.13 8.96 27.15
N VAL A 64 15.24 7.97 27.12
CA VAL A 64 14.02 7.98 26.25
C VAL A 64 12.73 8.33 26.99
N GLY A 65 12.81 8.58 28.30
CA GLY A 65 11.71 9.01 29.15
C GLY A 65 10.73 7.89 29.52
N CYS A 66 9.51 8.31 29.88
CA CYS A 66 8.49 7.41 30.45
C CYS A 66 7.44 6.96 29.42
N PHE A 67 6.92 5.75 29.63
CA PHE A 67 5.90 5.08 28.84
C PHE A 67 4.75 4.67 29.77
N ASN A 68 3.53 4.99 29.36
CA ASN A 68 2.34 4.62 30.12
C ASN A 68 2.11 3.11 30.05
N LEU A 69 1.95 2.46 31.21
CA LEU A 69 1.62 1.05 31.26
C LEU A 69 0.17 0.85 30.77
N PRO A 70 -0.05 -0.08 29.84
CA PRO A 70 -1.41 -0.50 29.49
C PRO A 70 -2.03 -1.23 30.68
N HIS A 71 -3.36 -1.42 30.63
CA HIS A 71 -4.07 -2.14 31.67
C HIS A 71 -3.42 -3.52 31.95
N LYS A 72 -3.24 -3.89 33.22
CA LYS A 72 -2.47 -5.06 33.71
C LYS A 72 -2.80 -6.40 33.03
N ASN A 73 -4.00 -6.52 32.44
CA ASN A 73 -4.49 -7.73 31.76
C ASN A 73 -4.69 -7.56 30.23
N SER A 74 -4.06 -6.57 29.58
CA SER A 74 -4.21 -6.38 28.13
C SER A 74 -3.33 -7.39 27.36
N PRO A 75 -3.91 -8.28 26.53
CA PRO A 75 -3.12 -9.20 25.71
C PRO A 75 -2.41 -8.47 24.56
N LEU A 76 -3.02 -7.40 24.02
CA LEU A 76 -2.58 -6.73 22.79
C LEU A 76 -1.78 -5.43 23.01
N GLN A 77 -1.92 -4.79 24.17
CA GLN A 77 -1.10 -3.63 24.51
C GLN A 77 0.02 -4.08 25.43
N LYS A 78 1.27 -3.87 24.99
CA LYS A 78 2.50 -4.10 25.74
C LYS A 78 3.22 -2.78 25.97
N VAL A 79 4.10 -2.74 26.95
CA VAL A 79 5.12 -1.68 27.06
C VAL A 79 6.35 -2.06 26.24
N PRO A 80 7.13 -1.07 25.78
CA PRO A 80 8.42 -1.33 25.17
C PRO A 80 9.35 -2.14 26.09
N GLU A 81 10.24 -2.91 25.48
CA GLU A 81 11.37 -3.55 26.16
C GLU A 81 12.44 -2.51 26.55
N ASP A 82 13.34 -2.88 27.45
CA ASP A 82 14.46 -2.02 27.85
C ASP A 82 15.35 -1.66 26.64
N PRO A 83 15.82 -0.40 26.50
CA PRO A 83 16.71 0.02 25.41
C PRO A 83 17.92 -0.91 25.20
N ARG A 84 18.46 -1.52 26.26
CA ARG A 84 19.59 -2.46 26.21
C ARG A 84 19.24 -3.81 25.58
N VAL A 85 17.96 -4.18 25.59
CA VAL A 85 17.43 -5.38 24.94
C VAL A 85 17.12 -5.11 23.48
N VAL A 86 16.50 -3.95 23.20
CA VAL A 86 16.16 -3.51 21.83
C VAL A 86 17.41 -3.24 21.00
N GLU A 87 18.47 -2.69 21.63
CA GLU A 87 19.80 -2.48 21.05
C GLU A 87 19.76 -1.79 19.67
N THR A 88 19.03 -0.67 19.58
CA THR A 88 18.92 0.10 18.34
C THR A 88 20.29 0.66 17.92
N LYS A 89 20.63 0.47 16.63
CA LYS A 89 21.86 1.00 16.02
C LYS A 89 21.53 1.88 14.82
N PHE A 90 22.36 2.90 14.63
CA PHE A 90 22.25 3.85 13.53
C PHE A 90 23.52 3.76 12.68
N TYR A 91 23.45 3.04 11.56
CA TYR A 91 24.60 2.84 10.67
C TYR A 91 24.68 3.94 9.63
N LEU A 92 25.70 4.79 9.73
CA LEU A 92 25.94 5.92 8.84
C LEU A 92 26.74 5.52 7.60
N PHE A 93 26.35 6.11 6.49
CA PHE A 93 26.90 5.94 5.16
C PHE A 93 26.96 7.30 4.45
N THR A 94 28.14 7.69 3.95
CA THR A 94 28.42 8.89 3.13
C THR A 94 29.19 8.50 1.85
N ARG A 95 29.51 9.38 0.89
CA ARG A 95 30.11 8.93 -0.40
C ARG A 95 31.39 8.07 -0.24
N ASN A 96 31.64 7.15 -1.19
CA ASN A 96 32.79 6.21 -1.25
C ASN A 96 32.77 5.09 -0.20
N ILE A 97 31.71 4.27 -0.18
CA ILE A 97 31.40 3.30 0.89
C ILE A 97 31.93 1.88 0.69
N ASP A 98 32.29 1.27 1.83
CA ASP A 98 32.24 -0.17 2.08
C ASP A 98 31.06 -0.48 3.02
N PHE A 99 30.00 -1.12 2.51
CA PHE A 99 28.80 -1.46 3.29
C PHE A 99 29.08 -2.50 4.40
N HIS A 100 30.26 -3.13 4.40
CA HIS A 100 30.68 -4.05 5.46
C HIS A 100 31.30 -3.35 6.68
N LYS A 101 31.60 -2.05 6.60
CA LYS A 101 32.22 -1.28 7.67
C LYS A 101 31.47 0.04 7.94
N PRO A 102 30.22 -0.03 8.43
CA PRO A 102 29.46 1.18 8.75
C PRO A 102 30.05 1.92 9.95
N GLU A 103 29.97 3.24 9.92
CA GLU A 103 30.14 4.07 11.11
C GLU A 103 28.88 3.97 11.97
N VAL A 104 29.03 3.88 13.30
CA VAL A 104 27.89 3.71 14.22
C VAL A 104 27.67 5.02 14.96
N LEU A 105 26.43 5.53 14.89
CA LEU A 105 25.99 6.67 15.68
C LEU A 105 25.20 6.19 16.90
N TYR A 106 25.41 6.86 18.02
CA TYR A 106 24.70 6.62 19.28
C TYR A 106 23.80 7.82 19.60
N TYR A 107 22.60 7.55 20.11
CA TYR A 107 21.64 8.60 20.46
C TYR A 107 21.86 9.14 21.89
N ASP A 108 22.61 8.41 22.72
CA ASP A 108 22.81 8.62 24.16
C ASP A 108 24.24 9.03 24.53
N ASP A 109 25.10 9.37 23.56
CA ASP A 109 26.50 9.76 23.76
C ASP A 109 26.74 11.28 23.71
N ASN A 110 25.67 12.06 23.83
CA ASN A 110 25.65 13.52 23.69
C ASN A 110 26.20 14.05 22.34
N GLY A 111 26.17 13.22 21.29
CA GLY A 111 26.60 13.57 19.94
C GLY A 111 28.09 13.38 19.67
N THR A 112 28.80 12.62 20.52
CA THR A 112 30.23 12.34 20.36
C THR A 112 30.50 11.58 19.05
N SER A 113 29.83 10.44 18.84
CA SER A 113 29.91 9.66 17.60
C SER A 113 29.53 10.45 16.36
N LEU A 114 28.56 11.36 16.48
CA LEU A 114 28.15 12.24 15.39
C LEU A 114 29.28 13.18 14.95
N GLN A 115 30.07 13.69 15.90
CA GLN A 115 31.21 14.58 15.62
C GLN A 115 32.45 13.84 15.11
N GLU A 116 32.67 12.62 15.57
CA GLU A 116 33.82 11.79 15.16
C GLU A 116 33.60 11.08 13.82
N SER A 117 32.35 10.98 13.38
CA SER A 117 31.98 10.32 12.12
C SER A 117 32.18 11.20 10.87
N SER A 118 31.99 10.61 9.70
CA SER A 118 31.93 11.31 8.41
C SER A 118 30.66 12.14 8.17
N PHE A 119 29.76 12.26 9.16
CA PHE A 119 28.50 12.99 9.00
C PHE A 119 28.71 14.46 8.63
N ASN A 120 28.04 14.92 7.57
CA ASN A 120 28.11 16.31 7.12
C ASN A 120 26.79 17.05 7.35
N PHE A 121 26.77 18.00 8.28
CA PHE A 121 25.58 18.79 8.64
C PHE A 121 25.01 19.65 7.49
N SER A 122 25.81 19.97 6.47
CA SER A 122 25.34 20.73 5.31
C SER A 122 24.54 19.87 4.33
N ASN A 123 24.76 18.55 4.36
CA ASN A 123 24.19 17.59 3.43
C ASN A 123 22.83 17.07 3.90
N PRO A 124 21.90 16.74 2.98
CA PRO A 124 20.61 16.15 3.34
C PRO A 124 20.76 14.81 4.09
N LEU A 125 19.75 14.46 4.88
CA LEU A 125 19.70 13.22 5.64
C LEU A 125 18.59 12.30 5.11
N LYS A 126 18.93 11.06 4.79
CA LYS A 126 18.00 9.98 4.46
C LYS A 126 18.09 8.90 5.53
N VAL A 127 17.00 8.52 6.18
CA VAL A 127 16.98 7.45 7.20
C VAL A 127 16.05 6.34 6.74
N VAL A 128 16.55 5.11 6.62
CA VAL A 128 15.76 3.94 6.25
C VAL A 128 15.51 3.08 7.49
N VAL A 129 14.24 2.79 7.78
CA VAL A 129 13.79 2.06 8.96
C VAL A 129 13.06 0.79 8.52
N HIS A 130 13.63 -0.37 8.87
CA HIS A 130 13.04 -1.67 8.55
C HIS A 130 11.84 -2.01 9.45
N GLY A 131 11.09 -3.05 9.08
CA GLY A 131 9.90 -3.53 9.78
C GLY A 131 10.12 -4.76 10.67
N TYR A 132 9.02 -5.43 11.00
CA TYR A 132 8.98 -6.67 11.78
C TYR A 132 9.83 -7.78 11.13
N THR A 133 10.57 -8.54 11.93
CA THR A 133 11.45 -9.66 11.51
C THR A 133 12.56 -9.31 10.50
N SER A 134 12.76 -8.03 10.21
CA SER A 134 13.76 -7.55 9.25
C SER A 134 15.02 -7.01 9.94
N ARG A 135 16.02 -6.64 9.13
CA ARG A 135 17.33 -6.10 9.55
C ARG A 135 17.77 -4.99 8.61
N TRP A 136 18.73 -4.18 9.05
CA TRP A 136 19.27 -3.06 8.28
C TRP A 136 20.02 -3.48 7.00
N ASN A 137 20.73 -4.63 7.03
CA ASN A 137 21.62 -5.08 5.95
C ASN A 137 20.94 -5.99 4.92
N GLU A 138 19.61 -6.01 4.89
CA GLU A 138 18.88 -6.63 3.79
C GLU A 138 19.30 -6.02 2.46
N LYS A 139 19.46 -6.86 1.42
CA LYS A 139 19.93 -6.43 0.10
C LYS A 139 19.16 -5.23 -0.45
N GLY A 140 17.85 -5.19 -0.18
CA GLY A 140 16.98 -4.09 -0.57
C GLY A 140 17.37 -2.76 0.07
N SER A 141 17.61 -2.73 1.38
CA SER A 141 18.01 -1.54 2.14
C SER A 141 19.36 -1.01 1.68
N ILE A 142 20.31 -1.91 1.41
CA ILE A 142 21.63 -1.55 0.86
C ILE A 142 21.48 -0.92 -0.53
N ILE A 143 20.61 -1.46 -1.40
CA ILE A 143 20.35 -0.88 -2.72
C ILE A 143 19.74 0.53 -2.60
N ILE A 144 18.78 0.74 -1.69
CA ILE A 144 18.21 2.07 -1.43
C ILE A 144 19.30 3.05 -1.01
N ALA A 145 20.11 2.69 -0.01
CA ALA A 145 21.20 3.54 0.47
C ALA A 145 22.19 3.87 -0.64
N ASN A 146 22.68 2.86 -1.36
CA ASN A 146 23.60 3.02 -2.48
C ASN A 146 23.00 3.92 -3.59
N SER A 147 21.70 3.81 -3.84
CA SER A 147 21.03 4.65 -4.84
C SER A 147 21.02 6.11 -4.41
N TYR A 148 20.70 6.42 -3.15
CA TYR A 148 20.77 7.78 -2.62
C TYR A 148 22.17 8.40 -2.72
N LEU A 149 23.20 7.62 -2.38
CA LEU A 149 24.59 8.07 -2.41
C LEU A 149 25.14 8.28 -3.83
N LYS A 150 24.53 7.63 -4.83
CA LYS A 150 24.80 7.88 -6.26
C LYS A 150 24.07 9.12 -6.77
N LEU A 151 22.83 9.34 -6.33
CA LEU A 151 21.99 10.45 -6.76
C LEU A 151 22.40 11.79 -6.12
N TYR A 152 22.83 11.77 -4.86
CA TYR A 152 23.04 12.97 -4.06
C TYR A 152 24.33 12.91 -3.24
N ASP A 153 24.83 14.08 -2.85
CA ASP A 153 25.78 14.18 -1.74
C ASP A 153 24.98 14.28 -0.44
N CYS A 154 24.81 13.16 0.26
CA CYS A 154 23.90 13.05 1.40
C CYS A 154 24.46 12.12 2.49
N ASN A 155 23.90 12.27 3.69
CA ASN A 155 24.06 11.31 4.77
C ASN A 155 22.93 10.27 4.66
N VAL A 156 23.27 8.99 4.65
CA VAL A 156 22.30 7.90 4.70
C VAL A 156 22.48 7.12 6.00
N ILE A 157 21.39 6.92 6.74
CA ILE A 157 21.37 6.06 7.94
C ILE A 157 20.50 4.85 7.66
N LEU A 158 21.06 3.65 7.81
CA LEU A 158 20.30 2.42 7.90
C LEU A 158 20.12 2.07 9.39
N MET A 159 18.88 2.13 9.88
CA MET A 159 18.59 1.78 11.26
C MET A 159 18.46 0.29 11.45
N ASP A 160 19.05 -0.24 12.52
CA ASP A 160 18.85 -1.61 12.98
C ASP A 160 18.19 -1.63 14.34
N TRP A 161 16.99 -2.19 14.42
CA TRP A 161 16.30 -2.48 15.66
C TRP A 161 15.78 -3.92 15.65
N HIS A 162 16.44 -4.82 14.91
CA HIS A 162 15.98 -6.19 14.67
C HIS A 162 15.71 -6.97 15.96
N ARG A 163 16.44 -6.70 17.06
CA ARG A 163 16.20 -7.34 18.36
C ARG A 163 14.87 -6.92 18.96
N GLY A 164 14.48 -5.66 18.80
CA GLY A 164 13.16 -5.16 19.19
C GLY A 164 12.06 -5.48 18.18
N ALA A 165 12.41 -5.70 16.90
CA ALA A 165 11.48 -6.06 15.83
C ALA A 165 11.29 -7.58 15.66
N ARG A 166 11.90 -8.40 16.51
CA ARG A 166 11.94 -9.87 16.36
C ARG A 166 10.55 -10.49 16.53
N GLY A 167 10.27 -11.52 15.72
CA GLY A 167 9.17 -12.43 16.00
C GLY A 167 9.54 -13.45 17.09
N PRO A 168 8.56 -14.19 17.63
CA PRO A 168 7.12 -14.21 17.31
C PRO A 168 6.27 -13.09 17.97
N GLN A 169 6.86 -12.26 18.84
CA GLN A 169 6.11 -11.39 19.75
C GLN A 169 5.69 -10.05 19.09
N TYR A 170 4.77 -10.08 18.13
CA TYR A 170 4.36 -8.89 17.37
C TYR A 170 3.89 -7.72 18.24
N ALA A 171 3.09 -7.98 19.29
CA ALA A 171 2.61 -6.91 20.17
C ALA A 171 3.73 -6.19 20.93
N VAL A 172 4.83 -6.90 21.22
CA VAL A 172 6.04 -6.34 21.83
C VAL A 172 6.80 -5.52 20.78
N ALA A 173 6.99 -6.05 19.57
CA ALA A 173 7.62 -5.31 18.48
C ALA A 173 6.86 -4.02 18.14
N ALA A 174 5.53 -4.06 18.12
CA ALA A 174 4.69 -2.89 17.97
C ALA A 174 4.88 -1.89 19.11
N ALA A 175 5.05 -2.34 20.37
CA ALA A 175 5.34 -1.47 21.50
C ALA A 175 6.71 -0.82 21.38
N ASN A 176 7.72 -1.58 20.98
CA ASN A 176 9.07 -1.09 20.75
C ASN A 176 9.14 0.04 19.71
N THR A 177 8.19 0.14 18.78
CA THR A 177 8.15 1.26 17.81
C THR A 177 8.15 2.64 18.48
N GLU A 178 7.47 2.78 19.62
CA GLU A 178 7.43 4.06 20.36
C GLU A 178 8.83 4.40 20.91
N LEU A 179 9.49 3.41 21.51
CA LEU A 179 10.83 3.57 22.08
C LEU A 179 11.88 3.85 21.00
N VAL A 180 11.88 3.06 19.92
CA VAL A 180 12.83 3.23 18.81
C VAL A 180 12.60 4.57 18.11
N GLY A 181 11.34 4.99 17.96
CA GLY A 181 10.99 6.32 17.45
C GLY A 181 11.57 7.44 18.32
N ARG A 182 11.46 7.33 19.65
CA ARG A 182 12.07 8.32 20.57
C ARG A 182 13.59 8.32 20.48
N GLN A 183 14.26 7.16 20.36
CA GLN A 183 15.71 7.09 20.17
C GLN A 183 16.15 7.81 18.90
N LEU A 184 15.46 7.57 17.77
CA LEU A 184 15.71 8.32 16.53
C LEU A 184 15.43 9.82 16.72
N GLY A 185 14.33 10.19 17.38
CA GLY A 185 13.99 11.59 17.65
C GLY A 185 15.05 12.35 18.46
N ILE A 186 15.68 11.70 19.44
CA ILE A 186 16.80 12.26 20.21
C ILE A 186 18.00 12.52 19.30
N LEU A 187 18.37 11.56 18.46
CA LEU A 187 19.48 11.70 17.52
C LEU A 187 19.20 12.81 16.48
N LEU A 188 17.97 12.88 15.94
CA LEU A 188 17.55 13.93 15.01
C LEU A 188 17.62 15.32 15.65
N ASN A 189 17.18 15.46 16.91
CA ASN A 189 17.31 16.70 17.67
C ASN A 189 18.76 17.14 17.78
N LYS A 190 19.69 16.22 18.10
CA LYS A 190 21.12 16.51 18.17
C LYS A 190 21.69 16.96 16.82
N MET A 191 21.28 16.32 15.73
CA MET A 191 21.69 16.70 14.36
C MET A 191 21.22 18.12 14.01
N VAL A 192 19.97 18.45 14.31
CA VAL A 192 19.40 19.78 14.05
C VAL A 192 20.07 20.86 14.92
N GLU A 193 20.34 20.57 16.20
CA GLU A 193 21.10 21.46 17.09
C GLU A 193 22.49 21.79 16.57
N LYS A 194 23.13 20.85 15.87
CA LYS A 194 24.46 21.01 15.28
C LYS A 194 24.44 21.63 13.88
N GLY A 195 23.26 22.00 13.36
CA GLY A 195 23.11 22.77 12.13
C GLY A 195 22.50 22.03 10.94
N LEU A 196 22.06 20.77 11.09
CA LEU A 196 21.31 20.10 10.03
C LEU A 196 19.97 20.82 9.80
N ASP A 197 19.71 21.25 8.56
CA ASP A 197 18.42 21.82 8.20
C ASP A 197 17.33 20.74 8.31
N VAL A 198 16.39 20.94 9.25
CA VAL A 198 15.27 20.02 9.52
C VAL A 198 14.45 19.72 8.27
N ARG A 199 14.39 20.66 7.31
CA ARG A 199 13.65 20.50 6.04
C ARG A 199 14.34 19.55 5.06
N LYS A 200 15.62 19.24 5.26
CA LYS A 200 16.41 18.31 4.44
C LYS A 200 16.43 16.88 5.01
N ILE A 201 15.62 16.60 6.02
CA ILE A 201 15.47 15.26 6.62
C ILE A 201 14.34 14.52 5.91
N HIS A 202 14.63 13.30 5.47
CA HIS A 202 13.67 12.36 4.89
C HIS A 202 13.76 11.01 5.58
N LEU A 203 12.68 10.61 6.25
CA LEU A 203 12.56 9.30 6.89
C LEU A 203 11.77 8.35 5.97
N ILE A 204 12.24 7.13 5.81
CA ILE A 204 11.63 6.10 4.96
C ILE A 204 11.39 4.87 5.83
N GLY A 205 10.14 4.61 6.17
CA GLY A 205 9.78 3.54 7.10
C GLY A 205 8.94 2.46 6.43
N PHE A 206 9.35 1.20 6.58
CA PHE A 206 8.62 0.04 6.08
C PHE A 206 7.86 -0.67 7.20
N SER A 207 6.58 -1.01 6.99
CA SER A 207 5.78 -1.77 7.95
C SER A 207 5.76 -1.07 9.33
N LEU A 208 6.18 -1.75 10.42
CA LEU A 208 6.37 -1.13 11.74
C LEU A 208 7.34 0.07 11.73
N GLY A 209 8.31 0.08 10.82
CA GLY A 209 9.27 1.17 10.65
C GLY A 209 8.61 2.49 10.20
N ALA A 210 7.46 2.45 9.52
CA ALA A 210 6.69 3.65 9.19
C ALA A 210 6.23 4.38 10.47
N HIS A 211 5.81 3.62 11.48
CA HIS A 211 5.37 4.18 12.76
C HIS A 211 6.54 4.62 13.66
N VAL A 212 7.70 3.99 13.53
CA VAL A 212 8.96 4.51 14.10
C VAL A 212 9.27 5.89 13.53
N ALA A 213 9.16 6.08 12.21
CA ALA A 213 9.40 7.36 11.57
C ALA A 213 8.41 8.45 12.02
N GLY A 214 7.11 8.14 12.07
CA GLY A 214 6.08 9.04 12.61
C GLY A 214 6.37 9.45 14.05
N THR A 215 6.61 8.47 14.93
CA THR A 215 6.94 8.73 16.34
C THR A 215 8.21 9.56 16.51
N ALA A 216 9.24 9.34 15.69
CA ALA A 216 10.48 10.11 15.77
C ALA A 216 10.27 11.60 15.46
N SER A 217 9.33 11.91 14.58
CA SER A 217 9.00 13.29 14.22
C SER A 217 8.48 14.11 15.41
N GLU A 218 7.79 13.47 16.35
CA GLU A 218 7.20 14.14 17.53
C GLU A 218 8.23 14.86 18.37
N SER A 219 9.46 14.34 18.42
CA SER A 219 10.56 14.96 19.14
C SER A 219 10.95 16.34 18.58
N LEU A 220 10.80 16.53 17.26
CA LEU A 220 11.00 17.81 16.58
C LEU A 220 9.73 18.68 16.63
N LYS A 221 8.54 18.08 16.48
CA LYS A 221 7.24 18.79 16.57
C LYS A 221 7.06 19.49 17.91
N ASN A 222 7.48 18.85 19.00
CA ASN A 222 7.46 19.44 20.34
C ASN A 222 8.33 20.69 20.49
N ARG A 223 9.26 20.95 19.55
CA ARG A 223 10.07 22.18 19.46
C ARG A 223 9.55 23.16 18.40
N GLY A 224 8.38 22.91 17.82
CA GLY A 224 7.83 23.70 16.72
C GLY A 224 8.52 23.46 15.38
N LEU A 225 9.24 22.35 15.21
CA LEU A 225 9.97 22.01 13.98
C LEU A 225 9.29 20.84 13.25
N LEU A 226 9.13 20.97 11.94
CA LEU A 226 8.65 19.89 11.07
C LEU A 226 9.76 19.48 10.12
N LEU A 227 10.04 18.17 10.09
CA LEU A 227 10.99 17.59 9.16
C LEU A 227 10.47 17.62 7.72
N GLY A 228 11.38 17.46 6.77
CA GLY A 228 11.09 17.60 5.33
C GLY A 228 10.06 16.61 4.82
N ARG A 229 10.34 15.30 4.96
CA ARG A 229 9.51 14.25 4.37
C ARG A 229 9.48 12.95 5.19
N ILE A 230 8.33 12.29 5.23
CA ILE A 230 8.23 10.88 5.63
C ILE A 230 7.61 10.08 4.48
N THR A 231 8.27 9.00 4.09
CA THR A 231 7.69 8.00 3.18
C THR A 231 7.30 6.75 3.97
N GLY A 232 6.00 6.46 4.01
CA GLY A 232 5.44 5.25 4.62
C GLY A 232 5.30 4.13 3.58
N LEU A 233 6.11 3.08 3.70
CA LEU A 233 6.07 1.91 2.83
C LEU A 233 5.20 0.83 3.48
N ASP A 234 3.95 0.74 3.04
CA ASP A 234 2.89 -0.13 3.57
C ASP A 234 2.84 -0.14 5.11
N PRO A 235 2.50 0.98 5.76
CA PRO A 235 2.53 1.10 7.22
C PRO A 235 1.68 0.03 7.89
N ALA A 236 2.20 -0.60 8.95
CA ALA A 236 1.55 -1.78 9.52
C ALA A 236 0.16 -1.47 10.12
N SER A 237 -0.84 -2.28 9.79
CA SER A 237 -2.21 -2.14 10.27
C SER A 237 -2.43 -2.69 11.70
N PRO A 238 -1.99 -3.93 12.03
CA PRO A 238 -2.31 -4.54 13.31
C PRO A 238 -1.79 -3.71 14.48
N LEU A 239 -2.67 -3.37 15.42
CA LEU A 239 -2.41 -2.52 16.59
C LEU A 239 -2.22 -1.00 16.32
N PHE A 240 -2.28 -0.55 15.07
CA PHE A 240 -2.13 0.87 14.69
C PHE A 240 -3.39 1.50 14.08
N ARG A 241 -4.38 0.69 13.67
CA ARG A 241 -5.69 1.16 13.18
C ARG A 241 -6.44 2.01 14.20
N GLY A 242 -6.75 3.25 13.79
CA GLY A 242 -7.43 4.22 14.64
C GLY A 242 -6.70 4.49 15.97
N ASN A 243 -7.27 5.33 16.82
CA ASN A 243 -6.59 5.78 18.04
C ASN A 243 -6.90 4.92 19.28
N TYR A 244 -7.34 3.67 19.06
CA TYR A 244 -7.86 2.80 20.12
C TYR A 244 -6.75 2.10 20.92
N LEU A 245 -5.73 1.58 20.23
CA LEU A 245 -4.64 0.83 20.84
C LEU A 245 -3.36 1.65 20.97
N ARG A 246 -3.18 2.64 20.08
CA ARG A 246 -2.08 3.59 20.07
C ARG A 246 -2.60 4.98 19.76
N GLU A 247 -2.16 5.96 20.54
CA GLU A 247 -2.41 7.37 20.30
C GLU A 247 -1.80 7.82 18.98
N GLN A 248 -2.30 8.94 18.46
CA GLN A 248 -1.84 9.52 17.19
C GLN A 248 -0.33 9.78 17.18
N TYR A 249 0.22 10.40 18.23
CA TYR A 249 1.65 10.70 18.38
C TYR A 249 2.57 9.46 18.50
N LYS A 250 2.02 8.24 18.46
CA LYS A 250 2.78 6.98 18.56
C LYS A 250 2.79 6.20 17.25
N LYS A 251 2.37 6.83 16.16
CA LYS A 251 2.24 6.22 14.84
C LYS A 251 2.33 7.28 13.76
N LEU A 252 2.31 6.83 12.52
CA LEU A 252 2.43 7.72 11.37
C LEU A 252 1.09 8.39 11.08
N ASP A 253 1.11 9.70 10.87
CA ASP A 253 0.02 10.47 10.28
C ASP A 253 0.52 11.69 9.47
N ARG A 254 -0.40 12.30 8.73
CA ARG A 254 -0.14 13.43 7.82
C ARG A 254 0.59 14.60 8.50
N SER A 255 0.41 14.82 9.81
CA SER A 255 1.01 15.93 10.56
C SER A 255 2.49 15.73 10.93
N ASP A 256 3.06 14.55 10.69
CA ASP A 256 4.41 14.20 11.15
C ASP A 256 5.55 14.84 10.36
N ALA A 257 5.26 15.36 9.17
CA ALA A 257 6.23 16.02 8.32
C ALA A 257 5.59 17.14 7.52
N LYS A 258 6.43 17.98 6.89
CA LYS A 258 5.94 18.91 5.87
C LYS A 258 5.30 18.19 4.68
N PHE A 259 5.77 16.98 4.37
CA PHE A 259 5.19 16.13 3.35
C PHE A 259 5.26 14.66 3.77
N VAL A 260 4.14 13.96 3.67
CA VAL A 260 4.03 12.54 4.02
C VAL A 260 3.46 11.83 2.81
N ASP A 261 4.22 10.92 2.22
CA ASP A 261 3.76 10.09 1.12
C ASP A 261 3.70 8.63 1.55
N VAL A 262 2.59 7.97 1.26
CA VAL A 262 2.35 6.59 1.71
C VAL A 262 2.01 5.74 0.52
N ILE A 263 2.52 4.51 0.49
CA ILE A 263 2.15 3.50 -0.49
C ILE A 263 1.52 2.31 0.24
N HIS A 264 0.33 1.91 -0.19
CA HIS A 264 -0.47 0.83 0.36
C HIS A 264 -0.45 -0.32 -0.64
N THR A 265 0.10 -1.46 -0.24
CA THR A 265 0.21 -2.64 -1.11
C THR A 265 -0.50 -3.87 -0.58
N ASP A 266 -0.75 -3.90 0.74
CA ASP A 266 -1.44 -4.99 1.43
C ASP A 266 -2.45 -4.46 2.46
N GLY A 267 -3.20 -3.43 2.05
CA GLY A 267 -4.26 -2.83 2.84
C GLY A 267 -5.53 -3.68 2.84
N SER A 268 -6.22 -3.75 3.99
CA SER A 268 -7.52 -4.41 4.07
C SER A 268 -8.52 -3.59 4.89
N PRO A 269 -9.76 -3.37 4.42
CA PRO A 269 -10.79 -2.74 5.25
C PRO A 269 -11.15 -3.63 6.45
N SER A 270 -10.98 -4.96 6.33
CA SER A 270 -11.16 -5.92 7.41
C SER A 270 -9.93 -5.95 8.32
N VAL A 271 -10.14 -6.09 9.63
CA VAL A 271 -9.04 -6.16 10.63
C VAL A 271 -8.26 -7.47 10.57
N THR A 272 -8.66 -8.40 9.72
CA THR A 272 -8.19 -9.78 9.71
C THR A 272 -7.34 -10.14 8.50
N ASP A 273 -7.29 -9.36 7.41
CA ASP A 273 -6.83 -9.95 6.12
C ASP A 273 -5.80 -9.09 5.38
N GLY A 274 -5.08 -8.18 6.06
CA GLY A 274 -3.98 -7.41 5.47
C GLY A 274 -2.98 -6.86 6.51
N PHE A 275 -1.69 -6.86 6.17
CA PHE A 275 -0.61 -6.34 7.01
C PHE A 275 -0.51 -4.82 6.98
N GLY A 276 -0.92 -4.17 5.89
CA GLY A 276 -0.89 -2.71 5.68
C GLY A 276 -2.14 -1.97 6.16
N LEU A 277 -2.00 -0.69 6.50
CA LEU A 277 -3.13 0.21 6.75
C LEU A 277 -3.95 0.41 5.47
N TRP A 278 -5.27 0.44 5.63
CA TRP A 278 -6.20 0.73 4.53
C TRP A 278 -6.46 2.22 4.38
N ASP A 279 -6.67 2.90 5.51
CA ASP A 279 -7.03 4.32 5.53
C ASP A 279 -5.87 5.18 5.01
N PRO A 280 -6.16 6.22 4.21
CA PRO A 280 -5.15 7.18 3.79
C PRO A 280 -4.68 7.98 5.01
N ILE A 281 -3.37 8.05 5.21
CA ILE A 281 -2.74 8.71 6.36
C ILE A 281 -1.67 9.72 5.95
N GLY A 282 -1.45 9.93 4.64
CA GLY A 282 -0.48 10.86 4.09
C GLY A 282 -1.06 12.19 3.60
N HIS A 283 -0.18 12.99 3.01
CA HIS A 283 -0.53 14.06 2.08
C HIS A 283 -0.89 13.49 0.71
N VAL A 284 -0.22 12.40 0.32
CA VAL A 284 -0.55 11.58 -0.84
C VAL A 284 -0.47 10.11 -0.45
N ASP A 285 -1.45 9.32 -0.87
CA ASP A 285 -1.59 7.91 -0.55
C ASP A 285 -1.76 7.13 -1.87
N PHE A 286 -0.78 6.30 -2.19
CA PHE A 286 -0.70 5.53 -3.42
C PHE A 286 -1.21 4.10 -3.20
N TYR A 287 -2.11 3.64 -4.08
CA TYR A 287 -2.71 2.30 -4.05
C TYR A 287 -2.40 1.56 -5.36
N PRO A 288 -1.15 1.10 -5.57
CA PRO A 288 -0.81 0.25 -6.70
C PRO A 288 -1.72 -0.98 -6.78
N ASN A 289 -2.30 -1.22 -7.95
CA ASN A 289 -3.19 -2.36 -8.21
C ASN A 289 -4.37 -2.43 -7.22
N GLY A 290 -4.87 -1.28 -6.75
CA GLY A 290 -5.93 -1.20 -5.73
C GLY A 290 -5.42 -1.27 -4.28
N GLY A 291 -4.14 -1.61 -4.09
CA GLY A 291 -3.45 -1.54 -2.80
C GLY A 291 -3.76 -2.66 -1.82
N GLN A 292 -4.38 -3.75 -2.28
CA GLN A 292 -4.67 -4.94 -1.46
C GLN A 292 -3.88 -6.18 -1.87
N GLU A 293 -3.84 -6.48 -3.17
CA GLU A 293 -3.14 -7.63 -3.72
C GLU A 293 -2.26 -7.18 -4.86
N GLN A 294 -1.01 -7.62 -4.84
CA GLN A 294 -0.05 -7.22 -5.85
C GLN A 294 0.10 -8.34 -6.87
N PRO A 295 0.14 -8.02 -8.18
CA PRO A 295 0.35 -9.03 -9.21
C PRO A 295 1.59 -9.89 -8.92
N GLY A 296 1.45 -11.21 -9.11
CA GLY A 296 2.50 -12.20 -8.81
C GLY A 296 2.63 -12.60 -7.34
N CYS A 297 1.78 -12.08 -6.46
CA CYS A 297 1.65 -12.55 -5.08
C CYS A 297 0.45 -13.50 -4.95
N HIS A 298 0.56 -14.46 -4.03
CA HIS A 298 -0.48 -15.45 -3.72
C HIS A 298 -0.68 -15.50 -2.20
N ASP A 299 -0.92 -14.32 -1.61
CA ASP A 299 -0.98 -14.19 -0.16
C ASP A 299 -2.19 -14.95 0.39
N VAL A 300 -1.94 -15.81 1.39
CA VAL A 300 -3.01 -16.56 2.06
C VAL A 300 -3.70 -15.62 3.07
N ARG A 301 -4.92 -15.18 2.75
CA ARG A 301 -5.70 -14.22 3.55
C ARG A 301 -6.46 -14.83 4.75
N ASP A 302 -6.10 -16.02 5.19
CA ASP A 302 -6.79 -16.68 6.31
C ASP A 302 -6.54 -15.93 7.63
N SER A 303 -7.41 -14.98 7.97
CA SER A 303 -7.58 -14.39 9.31
C SER A 303 -6.26 -14.17 10.08
N ILE A 304 -5.47 -13.19 9.65
CA ILE A 304 -4.34 -12.53 10.33
C ILE A 304 -4.82 -11.97 11.69
N ILE A 305 -5.08 -12.86 12.62
CA ILE A 305 -5.21 -12.53 14.04
C ILE A 305 -3.78 -12.34 14.54
N VAL A 306 -3.56 -11.39 15.46
CA VAL A 306 -2.24 -11.15 16.10
C VAL A 306 -1.57 -12.46 16.58
N THR A 307 -2.36 -13.48 16.93
CA THR A 307 -1.92 -14.83 17.32
C THR A 307 -1.28 -15.65 16.19
N GLN A 308 -1.54 -15.35 14.91
CA GLN A 308 -0.87 -16.01 13.78
C GLN A 308 0.54 -15.49 13.56
N PHE A 309 0.83 -14.21 13.85
CA PHE A 309 2.21 -13.68 13.85
C PHE A 309 3.11 -14.42 14.84
N GLU A 310 2.50 -15.04 15.87
CA GLU A 310 3.24 -15.82 16.85
C GLU A 310 3.69 -17.20 16.32
N ARG A 311 3.17 -17.64 15.17
CA ARG A 311 3.48 -18.94 14.54
C ARG A 311 4.50 -18.85 13.39
N GLY A 312 5.09 -17.67 13.17
CA GLY A 312 6.09 -17.42 12.11
C GLY A 312 5.48 -16.97 10.79
N LEU A 313 6.17 -16.09 10.07
CA LEU A 313 5.77 -15.57 8.75
C LEU A 313 6.65 -16.21 7.66
N SER A 314 6.05 -16.83 6.64
CA SER A 314 6.77 -17.24 5.43
C SER A 314 6.82 -16.09 4.42
N ARG A 315 7.78 -16.10 3.48
CA ARG A 315 7.88 -15.09 2.42
C ARG A 315 6.64 -15.02 1.52
N GLU A 316 5.96 -16.15 1.36
CA GLU A 316 4.74 -16.30 0.54
C GLU A 316 3.51 -15.65 1.19
N ILE A 317 3.52 -15.45 2.51
CA ILE A 317 2.42 -14.80 3.26
C ILE A 317 2.52 -13.27 3.18
N VAL A 318 3.71 -12.71 2.91
CA VAL A 318 4.00 -11.28 3.08
C VAL A 318 4.38 -10.62 1.74
N CYS A 319 4.03 -11.25 0.61
CA CYS A 319 4.49 -10.83 -0.72
C CYS A 319 3.93 -9.45 -1.10
N SER A 320 2.62 -9.24 -0.96
CA SER A 320 2.00 -7.94 -1.24
C SER A 320 2.54 -6.86 -0.29
N HIS A 321 2.76 -7.19 0.99
CA HIS A 321 3.30 -6.25 1.95
C HIS A 321 4.73 -5.79 1.58
N ILE A 322 5.61 -6.71 1.17
CA ILE A 322 6.98 -6.39 0.73
C ILE A 322 6.99 -5.58 -0.59
N ARG A 323 5.91 -5.62 -1.39
CA ARG A 323 5.86 -4.92 -2.69
C ARG A 323 6.08 -3.42 -2.54
N ALA A 324 5.55 -2.76 -1.51
CA ALA A 324 5.78 -1.33 -1.29
C ALA A 324 7.28 -0.98 -1.23
N PHE A 325 8.06 -1.78 -0.51
CA PHE A 325 9.50 -1.61 -0.43
C PHE A 325 10.18 -1.85 -1.78
N LEU A 326 9.75 -2.87 -2.52
CA LEU A 326 10.30 -3.21 -3.83
C LEU A 326 10.03 -2.12 -4.88
N LEU A 327 8.83 -1.56 -4.90
CA LEU A 327 8.46 -0.46 -5.80
C LEU A 327 9.28 0.79 -5.48
N PHE A 328 9.44 1.16 -4.20
CA PHE A 328 10.25 2.31 -3.81
C PHE A 328 11.72 2.13 -4.20
N LYS A 329 12.30 0.96 -3.90
CA LYS A 329 13.65 0.59 -4.33
C LYS A 329 13.81 0.70 -5.84
N GLU A 330 12.86 0.20 -6.62
CA GLU A 330 12.89 0.28 -8.08
C GLU A 330 12.84 1.72 -8.58
N SER A 331 12.00 2.58 -7.98
CA SER A 331 11.92 4.00 -8.35
C SER A 331 13.29 4.70 -8.25
N LEU A 332 14.06 4.41 -7.20
CA LEU A 332 15.41 4.94 -7.02
C LEU A 332 16.40 4.38 -8.04
N VAL A 333 16.35 3.08 -8.31
CA VAL A 333 17.20 2.44 -9.33
C VAL A 333 16.94 3.02 -10.72
N ASN A 334 15.67 3.22 -11.07
CA ASN A 334 15.27 3.86 -12.33
C ASN A 334 15.79 5.30 -12.40
N MET A 335 15.72 6.05 -11.31
CA MET A 335 16.25 7.42 -11.24
C MET A 335 17.77 7.48 -11.42
N VAL A 336 18.51 6.52 -10.81
CA VAL A 336 19.97 6.39 -11.02
C VAL A 336 20.28 6.09 -12.48
N ALA A 337 19.53 5.20 -13.12
CA ALA A 337 19.69 4.89 -14.54
C ALA A 337 19.41 6.12 -15.43
N LYS A 338 18.36 6.88 -15.12
CA LYS A 338 18.00 8.14 -15.81
C LYS A 338 19.15 9.15 -15.79
N GLN A 339 19.77 9.37 -14.63
CA GLN A 339 20.91 10.29 -14.49
C GLN A 339 22.16 9.79 -15.22
N LYS A 340 22.47 8.49 -15.16
CA LYS A 340 23.71 7.94 -15.73
C LYS A 340 23.68 7.82 -17.26
N GLU A 341 22.55 7.41 -17.82
CA GLU A 341 22.46 7.07 -19.25
C GLU A 341 21.85 8.19 -20.11
N ASN A 342 21.37 9.28 -19.51
CA ASN A 342 20.62 10.34 -20.19
C ASN A 342 19.47 9.80 -21.06
N LYS A 343 18.88 8.67 -20.62
CA LYS A 343 17.77 7.97 -21.28
C LYS A 343 16.49 8.15 -20.47
N THR A 344 15.36 8.06 -21.15
CA THR A 344 14.05 7.95 -20.50
C THR A 344 13.99 6.68 -19.66
N ALA A 345 13.87 6.82 -18.35
CA ALA A 345 13.61 5.71 -17.44
C ALA A 345 12.12 5.63 -17.11
N CYS A 346 11.71 4.47 -16.67
CA CYS A 346 10.33 4.15 -16.34
C CYS A 346 9.93 4.76 -14.99
N ASP A 347 8.84 5.53 -14.98
CA ASP A 347 8.29 6.20 -13.80
C ASP A 347 6.95 5.57 -13.39
N PHE A 348 6.71 5.45 -12.08
CA PHE A 348 5.41 5.02 -11.54
C PHE A 348 4.42 6.19 -11.58
N THR A 349 3.75 6.35 -12.73
CA THR A 349 2.75 7.40 -12.92
C THR A 349 1.42 6.98 -12.31
N ALA A 350 0.92 7.78 -11.38
CA ALA A 350 -0.33 7.53 -10.68
C ALA A 350 -1.38 8.56 -11.05
N TYR A 351 -2.64 8.27 -10.75
CA TYR A 351 -3.72 9.21 -10.99
C TYR A 351 -4.85 9.09 -9.97
N ASN A 352 -5.54 10.20 -9.74
CA ASN A 352 -6.79 10.19 -9.01
C ASN A 352 -7.87 9.50 -9.84
N CYS A 353 -8.73 8.72 -9.18
CA CYS A 353 -9.85 8.07 -9.81
C CYS A 353 -11.17 8.53 -9.16
N PRO A 354 -12.00 9.32 -9.87
CA PRO A 354 -13.36 9.60 -9.45
C PRO A 354 -14.14 8.29 -9.24
N GLY A 355 -14.77 8.14 -8.07
CA GLY A 355 -15.40 6.88 -7.66
C GLY A 355 -14.48 5.92 -6.91
N GLY A 356 -13.24 6.34 -6.62
CA GLY A 356 -12.31 5.65 -5.73
C GLY A 356 -11.86 4.28 -6.24
N ILE A 357 -11.55 3.39 -5.31
CA ILE A 357 -10.95 2.08 -5.64
C ILE A 357 -11.86 1.23 -6.53
N GLU A 358 -13.17 1.21 -6.27
CA GLU A 358 -14.11 0.40 -7.07
C GLU A 358 -14.11 0.84 -8.54
N SER A 359 -14.02 2.16 -8.80
CA SER A 359 -13.93 2.67 -10.17
C SER A 359 -12.56 2.37 -10.80
N PHE A 360 -11.48 2.34 -10.01
CA PHE A 360 -10.16 1.97 -10.49
C PHE A 360 -10.07 0.47 -10.85
N GLU A 361 -10.53 -0.42 -9.96
CA GLU A 361 -10.50 -1.87 -10.17
C GLU A 361 -11.37 -2.31 -11.36
N ASN A 362 -12.51 -1.64 -11.55
CA ASN A 362 -13.35 -1.84 -12.73
C ASN A 362 -12.83 -1.13 -13.99
N GLY A 363 -11.63 -0.54 -13.94
CA GLY A 363 -11.01 0.13 -15.06
C GLY A 363 -11.80 1.31 -15.61
N HIS A 364 -12.60 2.02 -14.81
CA HIS A 364 -13.37 3.20 -15.25
C HIS A 364 -12.52 4.47 -15.30
N CYS A 365 -11.40 4.49 -14.58
CA CYS A 365 -10.46 5.60 -14.58
C CYS A 365 -9.20 5.21 -15.33
N PHE A 366 -8.92 5.90 -16.44
CA PHE A 366 -7.67 5.74 -17.17
C PHE A 366 -7.41 7.01 -17.99
N PRO A 367 -6.70 8.01 -17.41
CA PRO A 367 -6.41 9.26 -18.08
C PRO A 367 -5.38 9.05 -19.20
N GLN A 368 -5.50 9.87 -20.25
CA GLN A 368 -4.54 9.88 -21.35
C GLN A 368 -3.44 10.91 -21.06
N LEU A 369 -2.18 10.49 -21.17
CA LEU A 369 -1.00 11.34 -21.01
C LEU A 369 -0.48 11.82 -22.37
N GLU A 370 -0.01 13.06 -22.42
CA GLU A 370 0.70 13.58 -23.58
C GLU A 370 2.17 13.12 -23.57
N ARG A 371 2.66 12.67 -24.73
CA ARG A 371 3.99 12.04 -24.88
C ARG A 371 5.17 13.03 -24.78
N ASN A 372 4.90 14.34 -24.83
CA ASN A 372 5.94 15.36 -24.83
C ASN A 372 6.20 15.86 -23.40
N GLU A 373 7.14 15.22 -22.72
CA GLU A 373 7.72 15.73 -21.48
C GLU A 373 8.52 17.01 -21.75
N SER A 374 7.88 18.17 -21.59
CA SER A 374 8.52 19.36 -21.01
C SER A 374 7.47 20.45 -20.78
N SER A 375 7.20 20.73 -19.51
CA SER A 375 6.39 21.88 -19.05
C SER A 375 4.88 21.69 -19.19
N SER A 376 4.19 21.83 -18.05
CA SER A 376 2.74 21.86 -17.88
C SER A 376 1.97 20.63 -18.39
N LEU A 377 1.79 19.64 -17.49
CA LEU A 377 0.44 19.09 -17.32
C LEU A 377 -0.53 20.28 -17.38
N ASP A 378 -1.55 20.20 -18.24
CA ASP A 378 -2.63 21.19 -18.26
C ASP A 378 -2.99 21.52 -16.79
N PRO A 379 -2.95 22.80 -16.39
CA PRO A 379 -3.23 23.22 -15.01
C PRO A 379 -4.51 22.61 -14.43
N SER A 380 -5.46 22.20 -15.27
CA SER A 380 -6.67 21.48 -14.88
C SER A 380 -6.40 20.09 -14.26
N TYR A 381 -5.36 19.36 -14.71
CA TYR A 381 -5.02 18.00 -14.29
C TYR A 381 -3.84 17.91 -13.30
N ARG A 382 -3.31 19.05 -12.83
CA ARG A 382 -2.11 19.10 -11.98
C ARG A 382 -2.27 18.35 -10.64
N PHE A 383 -3.51 18.19 -10.17
CA PHE A 383 -3.84 17.42 -8.97
C PHE A 383 -4.23 15.97 -9.29
N ASP A 384 -4.54 15.67 -10.55
CA ASP A 384 -5.08 14.38 -10.98
C ASP A 384 -4.00 13.39 -11.39
N ILE A 385 -2.81 13.85 -11.78
CA ILE A 385 -1.66 12.99 -12.13
C ILE A 385 -0.55 13.13 -11.09
N GLY A 386 -0.16 12.00 -10.52
CA GLY A 386 0.94 11.89 -9.57
C GLY A 386 2.09 11.04 -10.08
N ARG A 387 3.14 10.99 -9.26
CA ARG A 387 4.32 10.16 -9.46
C ARG A 387 4.75 9.60 -8.12
N PHE A 388 4.95 8.29 -8.06
CA PHE A 388 5.49 7.62 -6.87
C PHE A 388 7.01 7.45 -7.00
N GLY A 389 7.75 7.74 -5.93
CA GLY A 389 9.21 7.58 -5.86
C GLY A 389 9.92 8.74 -5.15
N GLU A 390 11.21 8.95 -5.42
CA GLU A 390 11.97 10.07 -4.84
C GLU A 390 11.45 11.43 -5.32
N ASP A 391 11.09 11.56 -6.59
CA ASP A 391 10.53 12.78 -7.20
C ASP A 391 9.00 12.82 -7.10
N VAL A 392 8.49 12.41 -5.94
CA VAL A 392 7.07 12.28 -5.65
C VAL A 392 6.26 13.52 -6.01
N LYS A 393 5.10 13.29 -6.63
CA LYS A 393 4.11 14.32 -6.95
C LYS A 393 2.72 13.77 -6.71
N GLY A 394 1.83 14.63 -6.23
CA GLY A 394 0.43 14.30 -6.06
C GLY A 394 -0.14 14.76 -4.73
N GLU A 395 -1.44 14.64 -4.60
CA GLU A 395 -2.21 14.96 -3.40
C GLU A 395 -3.41 14.01 -3.29
N GLY A 396 -3.73 13.61 -2.07
CA GLY A 396 -4.85 12.70 -1.81
C GLY A 396 -4.58 11.28 -2.32
N VAL A 397 -5.65 10.58 -2.69
CA VAL A 397 -5.60 9.17 -3.06
C VAL A 397 -5.27 9.02 -4.55
N MET A 398 -4.28 8.19 -4.85
CA MET A 398 -3.79 7.96 -6.20
C MET A 398 -3.61 6.47 -6.49
N TYR A 399 -3.91 6.07 -7.73
CA TYR A 399 -3.86 4.69 -8.18
C TYR A 399 -2.95 4.53 -9.40
N PHE A 400 -2.34 3.36 -9.55
CA PHE A 400 -1.62 2.95 -10.75
C PHE A 400 -1.53 1.42 -10.82
N SER A 401 -1.27 0.88 -12.00
CA SER A 401 -1.01 -0.56 -12.18
C SER A 401 0.48 -0.85 -12.28
N THR A 402 0.89 -2.05 -11.86
CA THR A 402 2.26 -2.57 -12.01
C THR A 402 2.25 -3.95 -12.67
N LYS A 403 3.42 -4.45 -13.07
CA LYS A 403 3.60 -5.85 -13.48
C LYS A 403 3.71 -6.78 -12.25
N ASP A 404 3.69 -8.07 -12.53
CA ASP A 404 3.81 -9.15 -11.55
C ASP A 404 5.26 -9.42 -11.09
N SER A 405 6.23 -9.03 -11.92
CA SER A 405 7.64 -9.32 -11.76
C SER A 405 8.50 -8.08 -12.00
N SER A 406 9.68 -8.07 -11.39
CA SER A 406 10.65 -6.98 -11.52
C SER A 406 11.24 -6.98 -12.94
N GLN A 407 11.42 -5.85 -13.62
CA GLN A 407 11.08 -4.46 -13.28
C GLN A 407 9.56 -4.26 -13.20
N PHE A 408 8.98 -3.78 -12.09
CA PHE A 408 7.53 -3.72 -11.88
C PHE A 408 6.85 -2.57 -12.62
N CYS A 409 7.56 -1.46 -12.80
CA CYS A 409 7.05 -0.31 -13.54
C CYS A 409 6.86 -0.69 -15.02
N GLY A 410 5.96 0.00 -15.71
CA GLY A 410 5.72 -0.26 -17.11
C GLY A 410 4.69 0.67 -17.72
N THR A 411 4.29 0.35 -18.95
CA THR A 411 3.26 1.11 -19.67
C THR A 411 1.89 0.60 -19.23
N GLN A 412 1.11 1.43 -18.55
CA GLN A 412 -0.24 1.02 -18.14
C GLN A 412 -1.16 0.92 -19.37
N LEU A 413 -2.08 -0.02 -19.32
CA LEU A 413 -3.05 -0.32 -20.37
C LEU A 413 -4.46 -0.42 -19.79
N GLN A 414 -5.44 -0.04 -20.60
CA GLN A 414 -6.85 -0.32 -20.34
C GLN A 414 -7.42 -1.17 -21.47
N ALA A 415 -8.10 -2.25 -21.11
CA ALA A 415 -8.95 -3.01 -22.01
C ALA A 415 -10.42 -2.63 -21.78
N SER A 416 -11.20 -2.54 -22.85
CA SER A 416 -12.65 -2.34 -22.84
C SER A 416 -13.30 -3.35 -23.79
N VAL A 417 -14.15 -4.22 -23.25
CA VAL A 417 -14.85 -5.28 -23.98
C VAL A 417 -16.32 -4.92 -24.03
N GLN A 418 -16.80 -4.57 -25.22
CA GLN A 418 -18.20 -4.27 -25.47
C GLN A 418 -18.99 -5.57 -25.68
N LEU A 419 -19.95 -5.83 -24.79
CA LEU A 419 -20.88 -6.94 -24.88
C LEU A 419 -22.07 -6.58 -25.78
N SER A 420 -22.53 -7.57 -26.53
CA SER A 420 -23.75 -7.51 -27.33
C SER A 420 -24.98 -7.50 -26.42
N PRO A 421 -26.09 -6.83 -26.81
CA PRO A 421 -27.36 -6.88 -26.08
C PRO A 421 -27.96 -8.29 -25.92
N LYS A 422 -27.45 -9.27 -26.67
CA LYS A 422 -27.81 -10.69 -26.55
C LYS A 422 -27.20 -11.37 -25.33
N THR A 423 -26.19 -10.77 -24.71
CA THR A 423 -25.51 -11.33 -23.54
C THR A 423 -26.43 -11.25 -22.34
N GLY A 424 -26.67 -12.39 -21.69
CA GLY A 424 -27.44 -12.47 -20.46
C GLY A 424 -26.63 -12.02 -19.24
N PRO A 425 -27.20 -12.13 -18.03
CA PRO A 425 -26.47 -11.90 -16.79
C PRO A 425 -25.26 -12.84 -16.70
N VAL A 426 -24.10 -12.30 -16.34
CA VAL A 426 -22.86 -13.06 -16.18
C VAL A 426 -22.23 -12.81 -14.81
N ASN A 427 -21.62 -13.87 -14.26
CA ASN A 427 -20.88 -13.82 -13.02
C ASN A 427 -19.60 -14.66 -13.15
N GLY A 428 -18.46 -14.02 -13.31
CA GLY A 428 -17.22 -14.72 -13.64
C GLY A 428 -16.03 -13.81 -13.86
N VAL A 429 -14.99 -14.36 -14.47
CA VAL A 429 -13.79 -13.60 -14.85
C VAL A 429 -13.51 -13.80 -16.33
N LEU A 430 -13.42 -12.69 -17.06
CA LEU A 430 -12.92 -12.65 -18.42
C LEU A 430 -11.42 -12.38 -18.40
N GLN A 431 -10.64 -13.37 -18.81
CA GLN A 431 -9.21 -13.26 -19.03
C GLN A 431 -8.94 -12.84 -20.48
N LEU A 432 -8.28 -11.70 -20.67
CA LEU A 432 -7.81 -11.23 -21.98
C LEU A 432 -6.28 -11.24 -21.97
N GLN A 433 -5.67 -12.12 -22.77
CA GLN A 433 -4.23 -12.23 -22.92
C GLN A 433 -3.78 -11.65 -24.25
N LEU A 434 -2.92 -10.64 -24.21
CA LEU A 434 -2.31 -10.00 -25.38
C LEU A 434 -0.95 -10.64 -25.69
N PHE A 435 -0.61 -10.71 -26.96
CA PHE A 435 0.68 -11.15 -27.49
C PHE A 435 1.17 -10.19 -28.58
N TYR A 436 2.37 -9.63 -28.38
CA TYR A 436 3.00 -8.70 -29.31
C TYR A 436 4.52 -8.72 -29.09
N SER A 437 5.34 -8.67 -30.14
CA SER A 437 6.80 -8.49 -30.06
C SER A 437 7.52 -9.34 -28.97
N ASN A 438 7.13 -10.61 -28.80
CA ASN A 438 7.60 -11.54 -27.75
C ASN A 438 7.20 -11.21 -26.30
N HIS A 439 6.36 -10.22 -26.09
CA HIS A 439 5.76 -9.88 -24.82
C HIS A 439 4.34 -10.43 -24.72
N SER A 440 3.89 -10.64 -23.48
CA SER A 440 2.51 -10.96 -23.20
C SER A 440 1.99 -10.16 -22.01
N VAL A 441 0.74 -9.75 -22.07
CA VAL A 441 0.06 -9.04 -20.98
C VAL A 441 -1.28 -9.72 -20.72
N ILE A 442 -1.63 -9.92 -19.46
CA ILE A 442 -2.89 -10.56 -19.07
C ILE A 442 -3.74 -9.54 -18.32
N PHE A 443 -4.98 -9.38 -18.75
CA PHE A 443 -6.03 -8.69 -18.01
C PHE A 443 -6.92 -9.73 -17.33
N GLN A 444 -7.31 -9.46 -16.09
CA GLN A 444 -8.35 -10.19 -15.38
C GLN A 444 -9.52 -9.25 -15.15
N ILE A 445 -10.60 -9.41 -15.92
CA ILE A 445 -11.75 -8.52 -15.92
C ILE A 445 -12.89 -9.21 -15.16
N GLN A 446 -13.24 -8.66 -14.00
CA GLN A 446 -14.36 -9.17 -13.20
C GLN A 446 -15.67 -8.88 -13.92
N CYS A 447 -16.49 -9.91 -14.09
CA CYS A 447 -17.80 -9.84 -14.69
C CYS A 447 -18.82 -10.03 -13.56
N LYS A 448 -19.41 -8.97 -13.03
CA LYS A 448 -20.46 -9.05 -11.99
C LYS A 448 -21.69 -8.30 -12.46
N PHE A 449 -22.67 -9.02 -13.02
CA PHE A 449 -23.90 -8.42 -13.52
C PHE A 449 -25.03 -8.58 -12.49
N LEU A 450 -25.24 -7.57 -11.63
CA LEU A 450 -26.25 -7.63 -10.56
C LEU A 450 -27.27 -6.48 -10.52
N ASP A 451 -27.22 -5.49 -11.41
CA ASP A 451 -28.23 -4.41 -11.40
C ASP A 451 -29.17 -4.42 -12.62
N ILE A 452 -30.46 -4.59 -12.31
CA ILE A 452 -31.61 -4.75 -13.22
C ILE A 452 -32.04 -3.41 -13.85
N SER A 453 -31.17 -2.40 -13.92
CA SER A 453 -31.54 -1.13 -14.56
C SER A 453 -30.36 -0.47 -15.26
N ASN A 454 -30.38 -0.58 -16.59
CA ASN A 454 -29.68 0.24 -17.58
C ASN A 454 -28.14 0.15 -17.65
N SER A 455 -27.70 -0.41 -18.78
CA SER A 455 -26.55 0.02 -19.58
C SER A 455 -25.15 -0.04 -18.98
N PHE A 456 -24.64 -1.22 -18.63
CA PHE A 456 -23.21 -1.50 -18.79
C PHE A 456 -23.00 -2.54 -19.88
N THR A 457 -22.84 -2.03 -21.11
CA THR A 457 -22.43 -2.80 -22.29
C THR A 457 -20.92 -3.01 -22.35
N HIS A 458 -20.14 -2.54 -21.38
CA HIS A 458 -18.68 -2.54 -21.43
C HIS A 458 -18.09 -3.14 -20.15
N LEU A 459 -17.18 -4.09 -20.30
CA LEU A 459 -16.33 -4.61 -19.24
C LEU A 459 -14.94 -4.00 -19.40
N ASN A 460 -14.41 -3.35 -18.37
CA ASN A 460 -13.07 -2.77 -18.45
C ASN A 460 -12.10 -3.44 -17.48
N GLY A 461 -10.82 -3.39 -17.80
CA GLY A 461 -9.76 -3.85 -16.92
C GLY A 461 -8.46 -3.13 -17.18
N LEU A 462 -7.58 -3.15 -16.18
CA LEU A 462 -6.27 -2.53 -16.22
C LEU A 462 -5.18 -3.61 -16.21
N ALA A 463 -4.08 -3.32 -16.88
CA ALA A 463 -2.86 -4.13 -16.83
C ALA A 463 -1.63 -3.25 -17.10
N THR A 464 -0.45 -3.84 -16.95
CA THR A 464 0.82 -3.13 -17.21
C THR A 464 1.66 -3.93 -18.19
N ALA A 465 2.05 -3.28 -19.29
CA ALA A 465 3.00 -3.78 -20.27
C ALA A 465 4.45 -3.43 -19.88
N GLU A 466 5.40 -4.12 -20.50
CA GLU A 466 6.81 -3.74 -20.41
C GLU A 466 7.01 -2.28 -20.83
N TYR A 467 7.89 -1.57 -20.13
CA TYR A 467 8.18 -0.18 -20.44
C TYR A 467 8.72 -0.04 -21.87
N ASN A 468 8.19 0.91 -22.64
CA ASN A 468 8.51 1.14 -24.05
C ASN A 468 8.29 -0.05 -25.01
N SER A 469 7.58 -1.11 -24.59
CA SER A 469 7.28 -2.26 -25.47
C SER A 469 6.08 -2.03 -26.41
N MET A 470 5.18 -1.12 -26.03
CA MET A 470 3.96 -0.77 -26.76
C MET A 470 4.14 0.60 -27.41
N ASP A 471 4.77 0.63 -28.59
CA ASP A 471 5.07 1.87 -29.28
C ASP A 471 4.19 2.10 -30.54
N LYS A 472 4.53 3.14 -31.30
CA LYS A 472 3.80 3.50 -32.51
C LYS A 472 3.91 2.43 -33.61
N HIS A 473 4.96 1.60 -33.61
CA HIS A 473 5.25 0.59 -34.63
C HIS A 473 4.50 -0.73 -34.40
N VAL A 474 3.94 -0.96 -33.22
CA VAL A 474 3.06 -2.12 -32.97
C VAL A 474 1.73 -1.89 -33.70
N GLU A 475 1.58 -2.37 -34.93
CA GLU A 475 0.36 -2.18 -35.73
C GLU A 475 -0.78 -3.14 -35.35
N THR A 476 -0.42 -4.37 -34.96
CA THR A 476 -1.36 -5.44 -34.64
C THR A 476 -0.98 -6.14 -33.34
N ILE A 477 -1.98 -6.60 -32.60
CA ILE A 477 -1.83 -7.37 -31.37
C ILE A 477 -2.69 -8.61 -31.49
N GLN A 478 -2.10 -9.79 -31.24
CA GLN A 478 -2.87 -11.02 -31.11
C GLN A 478 -3.44 -11.10 -29.70
N ALA A 479 -4.72 -11.41 -29.58
CA ALA A 479 -5.38 -11.51 -28.29
C ALA A 479 -6.13 -12.82 -28.14
N ARG A 480 -6.08 -13.40 -26.94
CA ARG A 480 -6.78 -14.61 -26.54
C ARG A 480 -7.72 -14.28 -25.40
N LEU A 481 -9.01 -14.57 -25.58
CA LEU A 481 -10.04 -14.38 -24.56
C LEU A 481 -10.44 -15.75 -24.00
N ASN A 482 -10.61 -15.78 -22.68
CA ASN A 482 -11.10 -16.93 -21.93
C ASN A 482 -12.07 -16.45 -20.85
N TYR A 483 -13.23 -17.08 -20.70
CA TYR A 483 -14.20 -16.73 -19.67
C TYR A 483 -14.36 -17.88 -18.68
N LEU A 484 -14.28 -17.55 -17.40
CA LEU A 484 -14.45 -18.45 -16.27
C LEU A 484 -15.75 -18.10 -15.55
N ASP A 485 -16.74 -18.98 -15.64
CA ASP A 485 -18.01 -18.82 -14.94
C ASP A 485 -17.90 -19.30 -13.49
N PHE A 486 -18.28 -18.46 -12.53
CA PHE A 486 -18.25 -18.80 -11.11
C PHE A 486 -19.53 -19.48 -10.61
N THR A 487 -20.59 -19.53 -11.41
CA THR A 487 -21.87 -20.13 -10.97
C THR A 487 -21.80 -21.64 -10.82
N ASN A 488 -20.81 -22.30 -11.44
CA ASN A 488 -20.62 -23.74 -11.37
C ASN A 488 -19.77 -24.21 -10.17
N ILE A 489 -19.20 -23.29 -9.37
CA ILE A 489 -18.30 -23.62 -8.26
C ILE A 489 -19.02 -23.61 -6.89
N GLU A 490 -20.19 -22.97 -6.77
CA GLU A 490 -21.04 -23.07 -5.58
C GLU A 490 -21.84 -24.39 -5.59
N MET A 491 -21.48 -25.31 -4.69
CA MET A 491 -22.09 -26.63 -4.53
C MET A 491 -23.61 -26.61 -4.26
N PRO A 492 -24.33 -27.70 -4.62
CA PRO A 492 -25.77 -27.71 -4.84
C PRO A 492 -26.54 -27.76 -3.51
N SER A 493 -27.04 -26.63 -3.04
CA SER A 493 -28.00 -26.62 -1.92
C SER A 493 -29.02 -25.49 -2.03
N ASN A 494 -29.81 -25.54 -3.10
CA ASN A 494 -31.25 -25.28 -3.13
C ASN A 494 -31.65 -25.03 -4.59
N HIS A 495 -32.78 -25.61 -5.00
CA HIS A 495 -33.39 -25.38 -6.31
C HIS A 495 -33.76 -23.90 -6.49
N SER A 496 -32.80 -23.11 -6.93
CA SER A 496 -33.03 -21.87 -7.66
C SER A 496 -32.40 -22.02 -9.04
N ILE A 497 -33.19 -21.78 -10.07
CA ILE A 497 -32.77 -21.83 -11.47
C ILE A 497 -31.62 -20.83 -11.63
N SER A 498 -30.45 -21.27 -12.09
CA SER A 498 -29.34 -20.38 -12.43
C SER A 498 -29.82 -19.39 -13.50
N LEU A 499 -29.89 -18.12 -13.16
CA LEU A 499 -30.26 -17.01 -14.05
C LEU A 499 -29.07 -16.48 -14.88
N TYR A 500 -27.89 -17.10 -14.72
CA TYR A 500 -26.64 -16.65 -15.33
C TYR A 500 -26.31 -17.48 -16.58
N THR A 501 -25.78 -16.82 -17.60
CA THR A 501 -25.38 -17.46 -18.86
C THR A 501 -23.87 -17.73 -18.88
N SER A 502 -23.47 -18.92 -19.32
CA SER A 502 -22.06 -19.29 -19.56
C SER A 502 -21.51 -18.79 -20.92
N VAL A 503 -22.31 -17.98 -21.64
CA VAL A 503 -22.02 -17.48 -22.99
C VAL A 503 -21.95 -15.95 -22.98
N LEU A 504 -20.83 -15.42 -23.45
CA LEU A 504 -20.64 -14.01 -23.73
C LEU A 504 -20.74 -13.76 -25.24
N PHE A 505 -21.54 -12.77 -25.64
CA PHE A 505 -21.53 -12.25 -27.00
C PHE A 505 -20.77 -10.92 -27.00
N ILE A 506 -19.69 -10.83 -27.75
CA ILE A 506 -18.79 -9.67 -27.79
C ILE A 506 -19.00 -8.95 -29.12
N ASP A 507 -19.19 -7.63 -29.09
CA ASP A 507 -19.34 -6.79 -30.29
C ASP A 507 -18.04 -6.04 -30.64
N LYS A 508 -17.25 -5.68 -29.63
CA LYS A 508 -16.02 -4.90 -29.81
C LYS A 508 -15.03 -5.15 -28.67
N VAL A 509 -13.74 -5.17 -28.97
CA VAL A 509 -12.65 -5.16 -27.98
C VAL A 509 -11.71 -4.01 -28.30
N VAL A 510 -11.43 -3.17 -27.32
CA VAL A 510 -10.49 -2.05 -27.43
C VAL A 510 -9.43 -2.20 -26.37
N VAL A 511 -8.16 -2.11 -26.76
CA VAL A 511 -7.03 -1.94 -25.84
C VAL A 511 -6.41 -0.59 -26.12
N ARG A 512 -6.15 0.20 -25.10
CA ARG A 512 -5.41 1.46 -25.23
C ARG A 512 -4.30 1.56 -24.20
N ASP A 513 -3.23 2.26 -24.58
CA ASP A 513 -2.17 2.65 -23.65
C ASP A 513 -2.39 4.05 -23.09
N MET A 514 -1.61 4.37 -22.06
CA MET A 514 -1.69 5.68 -21.41
C MET A 514 -1.14 6.83 -22.27
N TYR A 515 -0.59 6.57 -23.46
CA TYR A 515 0.00 7.57 -24.36
C TYR A 515 -0.84 7.82 -25.62
N GLY A 516 -2.07 7.28 -25.65
CA GLY A 516 -3.03 7.51 -26.73
C GLY A 516 -2.97 6.53 -27.89
N ASN A 517 -2.16 5.47 -27.83
CA ASN A 517 -2.27 4.37 -28.80
C ASN A 517 -3.49 3.51 -28.46
N SER A 518 -4.21 3.05 -29.50
CA SER A 518 -5.38 2.19 -29.36
C SER A 518 -5.39 1.11 -30.43
N TRP A 519 -5.80 -0.10 -30.06
CA TRP A 519 -5.98 -1.26 -30.93
C TRP A 519 -7.37 -1.83 -30.73
N GLN A 520 -8.04 -2.17 -31.84
CA GLN A 520 -9.46 -2.50 -31.85
C GLN A 520 -9.73 -3.78 -32.65
N TYR A 521 -10.73 -4.53 -32.21
CA TYR A 521 -11.37 -5.62 -32.93
C TYR A 521 -12.88 -5.35 -32.91
N CYS A 522 -13.53 -5.37 -34.07
CA CYS A 522 -14.95 -5.07 -34.20
C CYS A 522 -15.62 -6.15 -35.06
N GLU A 523 -16.37 -7.03 -34.42
CA GLU A 523 -17.18 -8.05 -35.06
C GLU A 523 -18.38 -8.30 -34.15
N LYS A 524 -19.59 -8.11 -34.66
CA LYS A 524 -20.80 -8.15 -33.82
C LYS A 524 -21.19 -9.59 -33.50
N GLY A 525 -21.49 -9.85 -32.23
CA GLY A 525 -21.99 -11.14 -31.77
C GLY A 525 -20.96 -12.26 -31.76
N THR A 526 -19.67 -11.95 -31.66
CA THR A 526 -18.61 -12.95 -31.49
C THR A 526 -18.85 -13.75 -30.22
N VAL A 527 -18.95 -15.08 -30.35
CA VAL A 527 -19.37 -15.97 -29.26
C VAL A 527 -18.16 -16.45 -28.46
N LEU A 528 -18.23 -16.31 -27.14
CA LEU A 528 -17.29 -16.88 -26.18
C LEU A 528 -18.08 -17.70 -25.15
N GLU A 529 -17.95 -19.02 -25.19
CA GLU A 529 -18.73 -19.96 -24.37
C GLU A 529 -17.80 -20.89 -23.59
N ASP A 530 -18.07 -21.09 -22.30
CA ASP A 530 -17.44 -22.15 -21.50
C ASP A 530 -18.00 -23.52 -21.91
N LYS A 531 -17.30 -24.24 -22.79
CA LYS A 531 -17.86 -25.41 -23.48
C LYS A 531 -17.88 -26.70 -22.67
N THR A 532 -17.18 -26.78 -21.55
CA THR A 532 -17.16 -28.02 -20.75
C THR A 532 -16.53 -27.69 -19.41
N GLY A 533 -17.14 -28.15 -18.30
CA GLY A 533 -16.57 -28.06 -16.94
C GLY A 533 -15.16 -28.67 -16.75
N GLN A 534 -14.51 -29.08 -17.83
CA GLN A 534 -13.07 -29.20 -18.00
C GLN A 534 -12.68 -28.74 -19.42
N ARG A 535 -12.25 -27.47 -19.57
CA ARG A 535 -11.68 -26.75 -20.75
C ARG A 535 -12.51 -25.54 -21.24
N TYR A 536 -12.24 -24.42 -20.59
CA TYR A 536 -12.12 -23.03 -21.09
C TYR A 536 -12.54 -22.75 -22.54
N GLY A 537 -13.58 -21.92 -22.72
CA GLY A 537 -13.88 -21.28 -24.00
C GLY A 537 -12.73 -20.39 -24.45
N LEU A 538 -12.10 -20.69 -25.59
CA LEU A 538 -10.91 -19.99 -26.06
C LEU A 538 -11.20 -19.31 -27.40
N LEU A 539 -11.16 -17.98 -27.41
CA LEU A 539 -11.36 -17.15 -28.60
C LEU A 539 -10.05 -16.42 -28.92
N ASN A 540 -9.54 -16.56 -30.14
CA ASN A 540 -8.40 -15.78 -30.62
C ASN A 540 -8.89 -14.69 -31.58
N ILE A 541 -8.47 -13.45 -31.34
CA ILE A 541 -8.78 -12.28 -32.17
C ILE A 541 -7.50 -11.52 -32.51
N THR A 542 -7.55 -10.71 -33.57
CA THR A 542 -6.46 -9.78 -33.91
C THR A 542 -6.95 -8.34 -33.76
N LEU A 543 -6.33 -7.60 -32.84
CA LEU A 543 -6.57 -6.17 -32.64
C LEU A 543 -5.69 -5.36 -33.60
N LYS A 544 -6.23 -4.32 -34.23
CA LYS A 544 -5.52 -3.44 -35.18
C LYS A 544 -5.64 -1.98 -34.76
N LYS A 545 -4.67 -1.13 -35.09
CA LYS A 545 -4.75 0.32 -34.81
C LYS A 545 -5.85 1.07 -35.57
N ALA A 546 -6.34 0.49 -36.67
CA ALA A 546 -7.41 1.11 -37.45
C ALA A 546 -8.69 1.22 -36.61
N SER A 547 -9.32 2.39 -36.63
CA SER A 547 -10.63 2.60 -36.03
C SER A 547 -11.69 1.83 -36.80
N CYS A 548 -12.51 1.10 -36.05
CA CYS A 548 -13.88 0.81 -36.42
C CYS A 548 -14.80 1.58 -35.45
#